data_AF-A0A1B6LUJ7-F1
#
_entry.id   AF-A0A1B6LUJ7-F1
#
_cell.length_a   1.000
_cell.length_b   1.000
_cell.length_c   1.000
_cell.angle_alpha   90.00
_cell.angle_beta   90.00
_cell.angle_gamma   90.00
#
_symmetry.space_group_name_H-M   'P 1'
#
loop_
_entity.id
_entity.type
_entity.pdbx_description
1 polymer ?
#
loop_
_entity_poly.entity_id
_entity_poly.type
_entity_poly.pdbx_seq_one_letter_code
_entity_poly.pdbx_strand_id
1 'polypeptide(L)'
;SDVNELMVSCVGTLLCQVCTGTYYYVLTNTSLDVAAYSWIAVVLIIVYSGLCTFGMYPVCSAYTSELFSSNTRGIASSLSAINVTIASFLILVIYQPITDYIGLYANFYFYSVVIFTGGVYFYLYAPETKGKSFLQIKRELESLYS
;
A
#
# COMPACT_ATOMS: atom_id res chain seq x y z
N SER A 1 10.84 14.88 -0.83
CA SER A 1 10.32 14.30 -2.06
C SER A 1 9.13 13.47 -1.65
N ASP A 2 7.98 13.72 -2.26
CA ASP A 2 6.75 12.99 -1.90
C ASP A 2 6.89 11.50 -2.23
N VAL A 3 7.70 11.19 -3.26
CA VAL A 3 8.12 9.83 -3.59
C VAL A 3 8.89 9.18 -2.44
N ASN A 4 9.87 9.87 -1.84
CA ASN A 4 10.64 9.33 -0.72
C ASN A 4 9.78 9.10 0.53
N GLU A 5 8.86 10.01 0.84
CA GLU A 5 7.93 9.88 1.97
C GLU A 5 6.98 8.69 1.79
N LEU A 6 6.50 8.48 0.55
CA LEU A 6 5.72 7.30 0.21
C LEU A 6 6.54 6.02 0.34
N MET A 7 7.78 6.02 -0.17
CA MET A 7 8.65 4.83 -0.15
C MET A 7 9.00 4.38 1.27
N VAL A 8 9.27 5.32 2.19
CA VAL A 8 9.48 5.00 3.61
C VAL A 8 8.25 4.30 4.19
N SER A 9 7.06 4.79 3.85
CA SER A 9 5.79 4.22 4.31
C SER A 9 5.53 2.83 3.68
N CYS A 10 5.84 2.65 2.40
CA CYS A 10 5.75 1.36 1.70
C CYS A 10 6.68 0.31 2.33
N VAL A 11 7.94 0.67 2.61
CA VAL A 11 8.88 -0.26 3.23
C VAL A 11 8.44 -0.61 4.65
N GLY A 12 8.01 0.37 5.44
CA GLY A 12 7.52 0.13 6.80
C GLY A 12 6.28 -0.77 6.83
N THR A 13 5.29 -0.50 5.98
CA THR A 13 4.06 -1.31 5.89
C THR A 13 4.35 -2.73 5.38
N LEU A 14 5.27 -2.88 4.43
CA LEU A 14 5.74 -4.18 3.96
C LEU A 14 6.39 -4.98 5.08
N LEU A 15 7.31 -4.37 5.85
CA LEU A 15 7.96 -5.03 6.98
C LEU A 15 6.95 -5.46 8.04
N CYS A 16 6.02 -4.57 8.42
CA CYS A 16 4.95 -4.92 9.35
C CYS A 16 4.15 -6.13 8.87
N GLN A 17 3.89 -6.21 7.57
CA GLN A 17 3.06 -7.26 7.02
C GLN A 17 3.78 -8.60 6.85
N VAL A 18 5.06 -8.57 6.48
CA VAL A 18 5.93 -9.77 6.50
C VAL A 18 6.10 -10.29 7.92
N CYS A 19 6.35 -9.41 8.90
CA CYS A 19 6.47 -9.81 10.31
C CYS A 19 5.17 -10.41 10.85
N THR A 20 4.02 -9.81 10.55
CA THR A 20 2.71 -10.31 10.98
C THR A 20 2.39 -11.66 10.32
N GLY A 21 2.66 -11.80 9.02
CA GLY A 21 2.54 -13.07 8.31
C GLY A 21 3.45 -14.15 8.89
N THR A 22 4.69 -13.81 9.24
CA THR A 22 5.63 -14.73 9.88
C THR A 22 5.13 -15.18 11.26
N TYR A 23 4.59 -14.27 12.06
CA TYR A 23 4.01 -14.59 13.36
C TYR A 23 2.86 -15.61 13.21
N TYR A 24 1.90 -15.35 12.32
CA TYR A 24 0.79 -16.29 12.09
C TYR A 24 1.26 -17.60 11.46
N TYR A 25 2.31 -17.58 10.64
CA TYR A 25 2.88 -18.80 10.06
C TYR A 25 3.47 -19.71 11.14
N VAL A 26 4.25 -19.14 12.08
CA VAL A 26 4.83 -19.89 13.21
C VAL A 26 3.74 -20.41 14.12
N LEU A 27 2.73 -19.58 14.44
CA LEU A 27 1.59 -19.96 15.27
C LEU A 27 0.80 -21.15 14.70
N THR A 28 0.63 -21.22 13.37
CA THR A 28 -0.20 -22.26 12.73
C THR A 28 0.59 -23.52 12.35
N ASN A 29 1.86 -23.38 11.91
CA ASN A 29 2.61 -24.50 11.33
C ASN A 29 3.70 -25.06 12.25
N THR A 30 3.97 -24.44 13.39
CA THR A 30 5.01 -24.88 14.32
C THR A 30 4.41 -25.24 15.68
N SER A 31 5.00 -26.21 16.37
CA SER A 31 4.63 -26.59 17.75
C SER A 31 5.17 -25.63 18.83
N LEU A 32 5.69 -24.46 18.44
CA LEU A 32 6.17 -23.44 19.37
C LEU A 32 4.99 -22.70 19.98
N ASP A 33 4.92 -22.64 21.31
CA ASP A 33 3.92 -21.84 22.01
C ASP A 33 4.29 -20.35 21.94
N VAL A 34 3.80 -19.70 20.89
CA VAL A 34 3.93 -18.25 20.69
C VAL A 34 2.71 -17.47 21.17
N ALA A 35 1.74 -18.10 21.86
CA ALA A 35 0.51 -17.45 22.31
C ALA A 35 0.78 -16.28 23.29
N ALA A 36 1.82 -16.40 24.11
CA ALA A 36 2.29 -15.35 25.00
C ALA A 36 2.76 -14.07 24.26
N TYR A 37 3.09 -14.19 22.97
CA TYR A 37 3.58 -13.09 22.12
C TYR A 37 2.50 -12.53 21.18
N SER A 38 1.23 -12.86 21.40
CA SER A 38 0.10 -12.36 20.59
C SER A 38 -0.01 -10.84 20.51
N TRP A 39 0.49 -10.13 21.52
CA TRP A 39 0.58 -8.67 21.53
C TRP A 39 1.43 -8.12 20.37
N ILE A 40 2.42 -8.88 19.87
CA ILE A 40 3.30 -8.45 18.77
C ILE A 40 2.47 -8.23 17.50
N ALA A 41 1.58 -9.16 17.15
CA ALA A 41 0.72 -9.03 15.98
C ALA A 41 -0.16 -7.79 16.06
N VAL A 42 -0.73 -7.51 17.25
CA VAL A 42 -1.56 -6.33 17.49
C VAL A 42 -0.75 -5.04 17.30
N VAL A 43 0.45 -4.97 17.89
CA VAL A 43 1.33 -3.81 17.73
C VAL A 43 1.72 -3.59 16.28
N LEU A 44 2.07 -4.66 15.54
CA LEU A 44 2.42 -4.56 14.11
C LEU A 44 1.25 -4.05 13.26
N ILE A 45 0.02 -4.48 13.54
CA ILE A 45 -1.18 -4.00 12.84
C ILE A 45 -1.41 -2.52 13.16
N ILE A 46 -1.26 -2.09 14.41
CA ILE A 46 -1.39 -0.68 14.81
C ILE A 46 -0.35 0.19 14.09
N VAL A 47 0.91 -0.25 14.06
CA VAL A 47 1.99 0.46 13.38
C VAL A 47 1.72 0.52 11.87
N TYR A 48 1.29 -0.59 11.26
CA TYR A 48 0.86 -0.62 9.86
C TYR A 48 -0.24 0.41 9.59
N SER A 49 -1.30 0.43 10.40
CA SER A 49 -2.39 1.41 10.27
C SER A 49 -1.88 2.84 10.39
N GLY A 50 -0.99 3.12 11.35
CA GLY A 50 -0.36 4.43 11.51
C GLY A 50 0.43 4.86 10.26
N LEU A 51 1.27 3.97 9.71
CA LEU A 51 2.04 4.25 8.49
C LEU A 51 1.15 4.52 7.28
N CYS A 52 0.03 3.79 7.15
CA CYS A 52 -0.94 4.05 6.08
C CYS A 52 -1.62 5.41 6.24
N THR A 53 -2.06 5.74 7.45
CA THR A 53 -2.81 6.99 7.71
C THR A 53 -1.93 8.23 7.65
N PHE A 54 -0.71 8.19 8.18
CA PHE A 54 0.19 9.34 8.22
C PHE A 54 1.10 9.47 6.99
N GLY A 55 1.32 8.37 6.26
CA GLY A 55 2.22 8.34 5.10
C GLY A 55 1.46 8.20 3.79
N MET A 56 1.01 6.99 3.48
CA MET A 56 0.43 6.67 2.17
C MET A 56 -0.78 7.53 1.81
N TYR A 57 -1.76 7.66 2.71
CA TYR A 57 -3.00 8.37 2.42
C TYR A 57 -2.81 9.86 2.07
N PRO A 58 -2.13 10.68 2.91
CA PRO A 58 -1.93 12.10 2.60
C PRO A 58 -1.06 12.29 1.36
N VAL A 59 -0.02 11.46 1.17
CA VAL A 59 0.86 11.56 -0.01
C VAL A 59 0.10 11.25 -1.29
N CYS A 60 -0.67 10.15 -1.35
CA CYS A 60 -1.47 9.81 -2.53
C CYS A 60 -2.54 10.87 -2.84
N SER A 61 -3.15 11.46 -1.82
CA SER A 61 -4.14 12.53 -1.98
C SER A 61 -3.51 13.81 -2.53
N ALA A 62 -2.37 14.24 -1.98
CA ALA A 62 -1.59 15.38 -2.47
C ALA A 62 -1.14 15.15 -3.91
N TYR A 63 -0.56 13.99 -4.20
CA TYR A 63 -0.09 13.57 -5.51
C TYR A 63 -1.20 13.66 -6.59
N THR A 64 -2.40 13.16 -6.28
CA THR A 64 -3.56 13.28 -7.17
C THR A 64 -3.98 14.74 -7.38
N SER A 65 -3.92 15.56 -6.34
CA SER A 65 -4.31 16.97 -6.43
C SER A 65 -3.31 17.81 -7.27
N GLU A 66 -2.04 17.42 -7.29
CA GLU A 66 -0.96 18.09 -8.03
C GLU A 66 -0.90 17.65 -9.49
N LEU A 67 -1.21 16.38 -9.78
CA LEU A 67 -1.24 15.82 -11.13
C LEU A 67 -2.42 16.27 -11.97
N PHE A 68 -3.58 16.51 -11.35
CA PHE A 68 -4.82 16.82 -12.06
C PHE A 68 -5.24 18.28 -11.87
N SER A 69 -5.55 18.94 -12.99
CA SER A 69 -6.12 20.29 -12.97
C SER A 69 -7.50 20.28 -12.32
N SER A 70 -7.96 21.43 -11.83
CA SER A 70 -9.26 21.57 -11.14
C SER A 70 -10.45 21.02 -11.94
N ASN A 71 -10.38 21.09 -13.26
CA ASN A 71 -11.45 20.63 -14.16
C ASN A 71 -11.47 19.11 -14.37
N THR A 72 -10.33 18.42 -14.27
CA THR A 72 -10.24 16.96 -14.48
C THR A 72 -10.15 16.16 -13.19
N ARG A 73 -9.86 16.83 -12.06
CA ARG A 73 -9.75 16.21 -10.73
C ARG A 73 -10.99 15.42 -10.33
N GLY A 74 -12.20 15.92 -10.63
CA GLY A 74 -13.45 15.22 -10.29
C GLY A 74 -13.57 13.86 -10.98
N ILE A 75 -13.19 13.78 -12.25
CA ILE A 75 -13.21 12.54 -13.05
C ILE A 75 -12.12 11.58 -12.56
N ALA A 76 -10.89 12.09 -12.37
CA ALA A 76 -9.76 11.29 -11.90
C ALA A 76 -10.01 10.69 -10.51
N SER A 77 -10.56 11.47 -9.57
CA SER A 77 -10.93 10.99 -8.25
C SER A 77 -12.04 9.94 -8.31
N SER A 78 -13.04 10.11 -9.17
CA SER A 78 -14.13 9.14 -9.33
C SER A 78 -13.62 7.81 -9.87
N LEU A 79 -12.77 7.84 -10.90
CA LEU A 79 -12.17 6.62 -11.46
C LEU A 79 -11.26 5.92 -10.45
N SER A 80 -10.49 6.70 -9.69
CA SER A 80 -9.64 6.17 -8.61
C SER A 80 -10.49 5.51 -7.52
N ALA A 81 -11.61 6.14 -7.12
CA ALA A 81 -12.53 5.56 -6.13
C ALA A 81 -13.17 4.26 -6.63
N ILE A 82 -13.57 4.19 -7.90
CA ILE A 82 -14.08 2.96 -8.52
C ILE A 82 -13.02 1.85 -8.47
N ASN A 83 -11.79 2.15 -8.87
CA ASN A 83 -10.68 1.19 -8.83
C ASN A 83 -10.40 0.69 -7.41
N VAL A 84 -10.34 1.59 -6.43
CA VAL A 84 -10.16 1.22 -5.00
C VAL A 84 -11.31 0.35 -4.52
N THR A 85 -12.55 0.67 -4.91
CA THR A 85 -13.73 -0.10 -4.50
C THR A 85 -13.70 -1.51 -5.09
N ILE A 86 -13.39 -1.65 -6.38
CA ILE A 86 -13.28 -2.95 -7.04
C ILE A 86 -12.14 -3.78 -6.40
N ALA A 87 -10.97 -3.18 -6.19
CA ALA A 87 -9.84 -3.85 -5.57
C ALA A 87 -10.20 -4.31 -4.14
N SER A 88 -10.85 -3.45 -3.35
CA SER A 88 -11.29 -3.79 -1.99
C SER A 88 -12.31 -4.92 -1.98
N PHE A 89 -13.26 -4.93 -2.92
CA PHE A 89 -14.23 -6.01 -3.08
C PHE A 89 -13.56 -7.33 -3.42
N LEU A 90 -12.62 -7.33 -4.37
CA LEU A 90 -11.86 -8.53 -4.74
C LEU A 90 -11.05 -9.08 -3.56
N ILE A 91 -10.38 -8.20 -2.81
CA ILE A 91 -9.65 -8.59 -1.61
C ILE A 91 -10.57 -9.26 -0.59
N LEU A 92 -11.75 -8.70 -0.33
CA LEU A 92 -12.74 -9.26 0.59
C LEU A 92 -13.23 -10.64 0.15
N VAL A 93 -13.52 -10.83 -1.15
CA VAL A 93 -13.97 -12.11 -1.70
C VAL A 93 -12.88 -13.18 -1.60
N ILE A 94 -11.62 -12.82 -1.81
CA ILE A 94 -10.49 -13.76 -1.85
C ILE A 94 -9.96 -14.07 -0.43
N TYR A 95 -10.13 -13.16 0.53
CA TYR A 95 -9.56 -13.26 1.88
C TYR A 95 -9.95 -14.56 2.61
N GLN A 96 -11.24 -14.88 2.61
CA GLN A 96 -11.76 -16.03 3.35
C GLN A 96 -11.35 -17.36 2.71
N PRO A 97 -11.47 -17.56 1.37
CA PRO A 97 -10.89 -18.72 0.70
C PRO A 97 -9.40 -18.93 1.00
N ILE A 98 -8.56 -17.88 0.95
CA ILE A 98 -7.13 -18.03 1.27
C ILE A 98 -6.93 -18.49 2.72
N THR A 99 -7.69 -17.90 3.64
CA THR A 99 -7.62 -18.25 5.07
C THR A 99 -8.00 -19.71 5.30
N ASP A 100 -9.06 -20.19 4.65
CA ASP A 100 -9.61 -21.53 4.86
C ASP A 100 -8.73 -22.63 4.23
N TYR A 101 -8.17 -22.39 3.04
CA TYR A 101 -7.38 -23.41 2.31
C TYR A 101 -5.90 -23.42 2.65
N ILE A 102 -5.29 -22.26 2.95
CA ILE A 102 -3.84 -22.13 3.13
C ILE A 102 -3.51 -21.70 4.56
N GLY A 103 -4.32 -20.78 5.11
CA GLY A 103 -4.14 -20.23 6.44
C GLY A 103 -4.04 -18.71 6.43
N LEU A 104 -4.29 -18.10 7.58
CA LEU A 104 -4.34 -16.65 7.75
C LEU A 104 -3.03 -15.96 7.32
N TYR A 105 -1.87 -16.56 7.60
CA TYR A 105 -0.55 -16.04 7.24
C TYR A 105 -0.38 -15.78 5.73
N ALA A 106 -1.06 -16.56 4.87
CA ALA A 106 -0.95 -16.42 3.44
C ALA A 106 -1.56 -15.11 2.92
N ASN A 107 -2.61 -14.61 3.57
CA ASN A 107 -3.18 -13.29 3.26
C ASN A 107 -2.16 -12.18 3.52
N PHE A 108 -1.46 -12.23 4.66
CA PHE A 108 -0.42 -11.27 5.00
C PHE A 108 0.72 -11.25 3.96
N TYR A 109 1.20 -12.42 3.54
CA TYR A 109 2.20 -12.50 2.48
C TYR A 109 1.69 -11.99 1.13
N PHE A 110 0.46 -12.35 0.75
CA PHE A 110 -0.16 -11.84 -0.47
C PHE A 110 -0.20 -10.30 -0.48
N TYR A 111 -0.65 -9.69 0.62
CA TYR A 111 -0.67 -8.23 0.76
C TYR A 111 0.73 -7.62 0.73
N SER A 112 1.75 -8.28 1.30
CA SER A 112 3.13 -7.80 1.23
C SER A 112 3.66 -7.75 -0.22
N VAL A 113 3.30 -8.72 -1.06
CA VAL A 113 3.66 -8.73 -2.50
C VAL A 113 2.96 -7.60 -3.25
N VAL A 114 1.69 -7.33 -2.92
CA VAL A 114 0.95 -6.20 -3.52
C VAL A 114 1.58 -4.86 -3.14
N ILE A 115 1.94 -4.67 -1.86
CA ILE A 115 2.62 -3.45 -1.39
C ILE A 115 3.99 -3.30 -2.09
N PHE A 116 4.75 -4.39 -2.21
CA PHE A 116 6.04 -4.38 -2.89
C PHE A 116 5.93 -3.98 -4.35
N THR A 117 5.05 -4.65 -5.11
CA THR A 117 4.86 -4.39 -6.54
C THR A 117 4.30 -3.00 -6.78
N GLY A 118 3.35 -2.54 -5.96
CA GLY A 118 2.83 -1.17 -6.01
C GLY A 118 3.89 -0.11 -5.70
N GLY A 119 4.73 -0.34 -4.67
CA GLY A 119 5.83 0.56 -4.32
C GLY A 119 6.88 0.66 -5.41
N VAL A 120 7.27 -0.48 -6.01
CA VAL A 120 8.21 -0.50 -7.16
C VAL A 120 7.62 0.21 -8.37
N TYR A 121 6.35 -0.04 -8.69
CA TYR A 121 5.67 0.65 -9.78
C TYR A 121 5.65 2.16 -9.56
N PHE A 122 5.30 2.61 -8.35
CA PHE A 122 5.32 4.03 -8.03
C PHE A 122 6.74 4.62 -8.14
N TYR A 123 7.75 3.94 -7.59
CA TYR A 123 9.13 4.42 -7.67
C TYR A 123 9.64 4.61 -9.11
N LEU A 124 9.24 3.73 -10.03
CA LEU A 124 9.71 3.78 -11.42
C LEU A 124 8.92 4.75 -12.31
N TYR A 125 7.61 4.87 -12.10
CA TYR A 125 6.71 5.58 -13.01
C TYR A 125 6.11 6.86 -12.44
N ALA A 126 6.23 7.12 -11.13
CA ALA A 126 5.71 8.35 -10.53
C ALA A 126 6.72 9.50 -10.69
N PRO A 127 6.38 10.58 -11.42
CA PRO A 127 7.18 11.80 -11.38
C PRO A 127 7.21 12.41 -9.97
N GLU A 128 8.30 13.10 -9.66
CA GLU A 128 8.37 13.90 -8.44
C GLU A 128 7.49 15.16 -8.58
N THR A 129 6.46 15.30 -7.74
CA THR A 129 5.51 16.43 -7.81
C THR A 129 5.83 17.56 -6.83
N LYS A 130 6.51 17.25 -5.71
CA LYS A 130 6.80 18.21 -4.64
C LYS A 130 7.56 19.44 -5.15
N GLY A 131 6.95 20.62 -4.98
CA GLY A 131 7.57 21.90 -5.31
C GLY A 131 7.71 22.20 -6.81
N LYS A 132 7.05 21.42 -7.67
CA LYS A 132 7.05 21.66 -9.13
C LYS A 132 5.76 22.32 -9.59
N SER A 133 5.87 23.10 -10.66
CA SER A 133 4.71 23.64 -11.36
C SER A 133 4.01 22.55 -12.18
N PHE A 134 2.70 22.70 -12.41
CA PHE A 134 1.91 21.78 -13.24
C PHE A 134 2.53 21.53 -14.64
N LEU A 135 3.12 22.57 -15.24
CA LEU A 135 3.76 22.46 -16.55
C LEU A 135 5.04 21.62 -16.51
N GLN A 136 5.81 21.70 -15.42
CA GLN A 136 7.00 20.87 -15.22
C GLN A 136 6.62 19.39 -15.03
N ILE A 137 5.60 19.11 -14.21
CA ILE A 137 5.09 17.75 -13.98
C ILE A 137 4.64 17.14 -15.32
N LYS A 138 3.91 17.90 -16.15
CA LYS A 138 3.45 17.41 -17.45
C LYS A 138 4.60 17.07 -18.41
N ARG A 139 5.66 17.89 -18.46
CA ARG A 139 6.84 17.62 -19.30
C ARG A 139 7.60 16.37 -18.84
N GLU A 140 7.71 16.16 -17.53
CA GLU A 140 8.35 14.95 -16.99
C GLU A 140 7.55 13.70 -17.34
N LEU A 141 6.22 13.74 -17.21
CA LEU A 141 5.34 12.66 -17.65
C LEU A 141 5.49 12.37 -19.15
N GLU A 142 5.55 13.41 -19.99
CA GLU A 142 5.76 13.25 -21.43
C GLU A 142 7.11 12.59 -21.74
N SER A 143 8.18 12.94 -21.01
CA SER A 143 9.51 12.34 -21.19
C SER A 143 9.63 10.89 -20.69
N LEU A 144 8.83 10.50 -19.69
CA LEU A 144 8.82 9.13 -19.17
C LEU A 144 8.09 8.15 -20.09
N TYR A 145 7.23 8.66 -20.97
CA TYR A 145 6.38 7.85 -21.85
C TYR A 145 6.76 7.95 -23.35
N SER A 146 7.80 8.72 -23.70
CA SER A 146 8.36 8.80 -25.05
C SER A 146 9.46 7.77 -25.29
#